data_AF-B8CBD1-F1
#
_entry.id   AF-B8CBD1-F1
#
_cell.length_a   1.000
_cell.length_b   1.000
_cell.length_c   1.000
_cell.angle_alpha   90.00
_cell.angle_beta   90.00
_cell.angle_gamma   90.00
#
_symmetry.space_group_name_H-M   'P 1'
#
loop_
_entity.id
_entity.type
_entity.pdbx_description
1 polymer ?
#
loop_
_entity_poly.entity_id
_entity_poly.type
_entity_poly.pdbx_seq_one_letter_code
_entity_poly.pdbx_strand_id
1 'polypeptide(L)'
;RNSIRIEGRRRFNRGLFIIDLRHMPAGCGTWPAFWLTDEANWPVNGEIDIVEGVNYQDTAKTALHTTKECRMDDVPEGSKTGTWDTADCFVYDPHQWINQGCVASDLKLEGRSLGVPLNGNGGGVYALEWDPSNRHIRTWVFSPHGRVPKNLLAPDTTRWGLPYGHFPIGDGTNCPSEHFRNMRLVINLAFCGSVAGTRYFMDCPKQFKKFKTCEKWVNSDPDELKEAYWKIRGVYVYE
;
A
#
# COMPACT_ATOMS: atom_id res chain seq x y z
N ARG A 1 10.71 6.09 -18.88
CA ARG A 1 11.03 7.19 -17.93
C ARG A 1 11.95 6.62 -16.85
N ASN A 2 13.06 7.30 -16.52
CA ASN A 2 13.96 6.84 -15.47
C ASN A 2 13.31 7.01 -14.09
N SER A 3 13.56 6.07 -13.20
CA SER A 3 13.06 6.06 -11.82
C SER A 3 13.98 5.22 -10.94
N ILE A 4 13.63 5.07 -9.67
CA ILE A 4 14.37 4.29 -8.69
C ILE A 4 13.48 3.24 -8.01
N ARG A 5 14.09 2.11 -7.68
CA ARG A 5 13.59 1.09 -6.76
C ARG A 5 14.68 0.89 -5.70
N ILE A 6 14.38 1.28 -4.47
CA ILE A 6 15.27 1.16 -3.32
C ILE A 6 14.81 -0.04 -2.51
N GLU A 7 15.74 -0.93 -2.19
CA GLU A 7 15.48 -2.16 -1.47
C GLU A 7 16.32 -2.21 -0.20
N GLY A 8 15.66 -2.45 0.93
CA GLY A 8 16.31 -2.67 2.21
C GLY A 8 17.17 -3.93 2.17
N ARG A 9 18.32 -3.87 2.88
CA ARG A 9 19.21 -5.04 3.02
C ARG A 9 18.74 -5.98 4.14
N ARG A 10 18.08 -5.44 5.15
CA ARG A 10 17.59 -6.19 6.31
C ARG A 10 16.33 -6.97 5.95
N ARG A 11 16.24 -8.18 6.49
CA ARG A 11 15.09 -9.08 6.39
C ARG A 11 14.31 -9.08 7.70
N PHE A 12 12.98 -9.16 7.61
CA PHE A 12 12.05 -9.10 8.73
C PHE A 12 11.07 -10.28 8.68
N ASN A 13 10.61 -10.69 9.87
CA ASN A 13 9.54 -11.70 10.04
C ASN A 13 8.37 -11.18 10.89
N ARG A 14 8.45 -9.92 11.31
CA ARG A 14 7.47 -9.16 12.06
C ARG A 14 7.95 -7.71 12.14
N GLY A 15 7.12 -6.82 12.66
CA GLY A 15 7.53 -5.49 13.08
C GLY A 15 6.48 -4.43 12.78
N LEU A 16 6.78 -3.22 13.18
CA LEU A 16 6.01 -2.02 12.89
C LEU A 16 6.79 -1.15 11.91
N PHE A 17 6.23 -0.96 10.71
CA PHE A 17 6.83 -0.26 9.58
C PHE A 17 6.09 1.04 9.34
N ILE A 18 6.80 2.15 9.41
CA ILE A 18 6.20 3.48 9.34
C ILE A 18 6.91 4.30 8.27
N ILE A 19 6.14 4.91 7.37
CA ILE A 19 6.64 5.92 6.45
C ILE A 19 5.95 7.25 6.70
N ASP A 20 6.75 8.29 6.84
CA ASP A 20 6.31 9.66 7.05
C ASP A 20 6.58 10.49 5.79
N LEU A 21 5.51 10.89 5.12
CA LEU A 21 5.55 11.52 3.82
C LEU A 21 5.12 12.97 3.92
N ARG A 22 5.91 13.88 3.36
CA ARG A 22 5.47 15.24 3.02
C ARG A 22 4.87 15.31 1.62
N HIS A 23 5.25 14.38 0.75
CA HIS A 23 4.77 14.24 -0.61
C HIS A 23 4.93 12.79 -1.07
N MET A 24 3.97 12.29 -1.83
CA MET A 24 4.09 11.04 -2.58
C MET A 24 3.86 11.26 -4.07
N PRO A 25 4.40 10.40 -4.95
CA PRO A 25 4.13 10.49 -6.38
C PRO A 25 2.63 10.45 -6.66
N ALA A 26 2.18 11.34 -7.54
CA ALA A 26 0.82 11.34 -8.05
C ALA A 26 0.81 11.78 -9.50
N GLY A 27 -0.17 11.30 -10.28
CA GLY A 27 -0.32 11.69 -11.67
C GLY A 27 -0.56 10.52 -12.60
N CYS A 28 -1.08 10.83 -13.78
CA CYS A 28 -1.35 9.81 -14.79
C CYS A 28 -0.12 8.97 -15.14
N GLY A 29 -0.32 7.65 -15.14
CA GLY A 29 0.71 6.66 -15.39
C GLY A 29 1.67 6.43 -14.23
N THR A 30 1.55 7.11 -13.09
CA THR A 30 2.37 6.80 -11.91
C THR A 30 1.88 5.54 -11.20
N TRP A 31 2.82 4.79 -10.63
CA TRP A 31 2.58 3.64 -9.75
C TRP A 31 3.61 3.64 -8.60
N PRO A 32 3.44 4.52 -7.60
CA PRO A 32 4.23 4.51 -6.36
C PRO A 32 3.90 3.31 -5.47
N ALA A 33 4.94 2.75 -4.83
CA ALA A 33 4.77 1.74 -3.78
C ALA A 33 5.78 1.90 -2.64
N PHE A 34 5.31 1.70 -1.40
CA PHE A 34 6.07 1.40 -0.19
C PHE A 34 5.54 0.09 0.39
N TRP A 35 6.37 -0.95 0.41
CA TRP A 35 5.88 -2.32 0.54
C TRP A 35 6.96 -3.25 1.08
N LEU A 36 6.55 -4.46 1.46
CA LEU A 36 7.42 -5.53 1.95
C LEU A 36 7.27 -6.76 1.06
N THR A 37 8.38 -7.44 0.75
CA THR A 37 8.35 -8.63 -0.10
C THR A 37 9.60 -9.50 0.08
N ASP A 38 9.51 -10.77 -0.32
CA ASP A 38 10.67 -11.62 -0.58
C ASP A 38 10.69 -12.06 -2.05
N GLU A 39 11.26 -11.21 -2.91
CA GLU A 39 11.15 -11.32 -4.36
C GLU A 39 11.66 -12.64 -4.93
N ALA A 40 12.65 -13.26 -4.29
CA ALA A 40 13.18 -14.54 -4.73
C ALA A 40 12.19 -15.70 -4.55
N ASN A 41 11.21 -15.53 -3.67
CA ASN A 41 10.22 -16.55 -3.29
C ASN A 41 8.78 -16.07 -3.46
N TRP A 42 8.56 -14.99 -4.21
CA TRP A 42 7.23 -14.46 -4.43
C TRP A 42 6.38 -15.42 -5.30
N PRO A 43 5.08 -15.65 -5.01
CA PRO A 43 4.29 -15.11 -3.89
C PRO A 43 4.27 -16.05 -2.66
N VAL A 44 5.11 -17.09 -2.62
CA VAL A 44 5.15 -18.10 -1.55
C VAL A 44 5.45 -17.48 -0.19
N ASN A 45 6.38 -16.53 -0.15
CA ASN A 45 6.73 -15.77 1.06
C ASN A 45 5.99 -14.43 1.16
N GLY A 46 5.02 -14.21 0.28
CA GLY A 46 4.07 -13.11 0.34
C GLY A 46 4.58 -11.74 -0.07
N GLU A 47 3.63 -10.82 -0.13
CA GLU A 47 3.82 -9.38 -0.35
C GLU A 47 2.87 -8.61 0.57
N ILE A 48 3.33 -7.47 1.07
CA ILE A 48 2.54 -6.56 1.90
C ILE A 48 2.71 -5.15 1.37
N ASP A 49 1.69 -4.63 0.68
CA ASP A 49 1.68 -3.27 0.17
C ASP A 49 1.15 -2.31 1.22
N ILE A 50 2.04 -1.49 1.80
CA ILE A 50 1.68 -0.58 2.89
C ILE A 50 1.08 0.70 2.32
N VAL A 51 1.73 1.25 1.29
CA VAL A 51 1.25 2.42 0.53
C VAL A 51 1.42 2.11 -0.94
N GLU A 52 0.32 1.86 -1.63
CA GLU A 52 0.31 1.68 -3.07
C GLU A 52 -0.81 2.51 -3.70
N GLY A 53 -0.52 3.09 -4.85
CA GLY A 53 -1.51 3.82 -5.64
C GLY A 53 -1.16 3.82 -7.10
N VAL A 54 -2.17 4.06 -7.94
CA VAL A 54 -1.96 4.30 -9.37
C VAL A 54 -2.68 5.54 -9.86
N ASN A 55 -2.11 6.20 -10.86
CA ASN A 55 -2.72 7.34 -11.54
C ASN A 55 -3.09 8.47 -10.54
N TYR A 56 -4.38 8.79 -10.45
CA TYR A 56 -4.94 9.80 -9.54
C TYR A 56 -5.76 9.18 -8.40
N GLN A 57 -5.48 7.93 -8.04
CA GLN A 57 -6.08 7.37 -6.84
C GLN A 57 -5.74 8.21 -5.60
N ASP A 58 -6.73 8.36 -4.73
CA ASP A 58 -6.74 9.31 -3.62
C ASP A 58 -7.06 8.66 -2.27
N THR A 59 -7.28 7.35 -2.28
CA THR A 59 -7.66 6.54 -1.14
C THR A 59 -6.57 5.54 -0.86
N ALA A 60 -6.05 5.55 0.37
CA ALA A 60 -5.04 4.60 0.81
C ALA A 60 -5.56 3.17 0.74
N LYS A 61 -4.70 2.27 0.25
CA LYS A 61 -4.98 0.85 0.18
C LYS A 61 -3.80 0.08 0.75
N THR A 62 -4.11 -0.99 1.47
CA THR A 62 -3.14 -2.04 1.78
C THR A 62 -3.59 -3.31 1.12
N ALA A 63 -2.69 -3.92 0.35
CA ALA A 63 -2.90 -5.21 -0.28
C ALA A 63 -1.98 -6.25 0.34
N LEU A 64 -2.48 -7.49 0.47
CA LEU A 64 -1.63 -8.65 0.73
C LEU A 64 -1.74 -9.61 -0.45
N HIS A 65 -0.59 -10.16 -0.85
CA HIS A 65 -0.50 -11.13 -1.92
C HIS A 65 0.12 -12.42 -1.39
N THR A 66 -0.53 -13.54 -1.63
CA THR A 66 -0.11 -14.85 -1.13
C THR A 66 -0.31 -15.95 -2.18
N THR A 67 0.15 -17.15 -1.87
CA THR A 67 -0.40 -18.37 -2.48
C THR A 67 -1.83 -18.63 -2.00
N LYS A 68 -2.44 -19.78 -2.39
CA LYS A 68 -3.77 -20.18 -1.94
C LYS A 68 -3.88 -20.24 -0.41
N GLU A 69 -5.12 -20.28 0.07
CA GLU A 69 -5.49 -20.50 1.47
C GLU A 69 -5.23 -19.31 2.41
N CYS A 70 -5.40 -18.08 1.89
CA CYS A 70 -5.41 -16.88 2.71
C CYS A 70 -6.61 -15.99 2.36
N ARG A 71 -7.60 -15.96 3.24
CA ARG A 71 -8.85 -15.20 3.07
C ARG A 71 -9.20 -14.41 4.31
N MET A 72 -9.66 -13.18 4.12
CA MET A 72 -10.06 -12.22 5.15
C MET A 72 -11.53 -12.37 5.56
N ASP A 73 -11.97 -13.62 5.70
CA ASP A 73 -13.36 -13.97 6.03
C ASP A 73 -13.63 -13.87 7.56
N ASP A 74 -12.60 -14.06 8.41
CA ASP A 74 -12.72 -14.08 9.88
C ASP A 74 -12.35 -12.74 10.55
N VAL A 75 -12.48 -11.63 9.84
CA VAL A 75 -12.13 -10.31 10.37
C VAL A 75 -13.15 -9.92 11.45
N PRO A 76 -12.75 -9.72 12.72
CA PRO A 76 -13.70 -9.44 13.79
C PRO A 76 -14.50 -8.16 13.51
N GLU A 77 -15.81 -8.21 13.74
CA GLU A 77 -16.67 -7.04 13.58
C GLU A 77 -16.20 -5.89 14.48
N GLY A 78 -16.23 -4.66 13.96
CA GLY A 78 -15.79 -3.47 14.69
C GLY A 78 -14.28 -3.36 14.93
N SER A 79 -13.46 -4.24 14.34
CA SER A 79 -12.00 -4.21 14.53
C SER A 79 -11.23 -3.33 13.53
N LYS A 80 -11.91 -2.78 12.52
CA LYS A 80 -11.34 -1.86 11.52
C LYS A 80 -12.36 -0.80 11.07
N THR A 81 -11.87 0.31 10.53
CA THR A 81 -12.72 1.38 9.96
C THR A 81 -12.85 1.36 8.44
N GLY A 82 -11.96 0.65 7.74
CA GLY A 82 -11.96 0.57 6.27
C GLY A 82 -12.89 -0.52 5.73
N THR A 83 -12.93 -0.64 4.41
CA THR A 83 -13.68 -1.67 3.68
C THR A 83 -12.76 -2.62 2.92
N TRP A 84 -13.27 -3.79 2.55
CA TRP A 84 -12.60 -4.69 1.62
C TRP A 84 -13.00 -4.34 0.19
N ASP A 85 -12.02 -4.12 -0.67
CA ASP A 85 -12.25 -4.19 -2.13
C ASP A 85 -12.33 -5.66 -2.55
N THR A 86 -11.43 -6.48 -1.99
CA THR A 86 -11.37 -7.94 -2.14
C THR A 86 -10.84 -8.56 -0.86
N ALA A 87 -11.33 -9.76 -0.51
CA ALA A 87 -10.99 -10.43 0.75
C ALA A 87 -10.06 -11.66 0.57
N ASP A 88 -9.87 -12.17 -0.64
CA ASP A 88 -9.00 -13.33 -0.88
C ASP A 88 -7.62 -12.86 -1.39
N CYS A 89 -6.57 -13.26 -0.68
CA CYS A 89 -5.20 -12.79 -0.91
C CYS A 89 -4.45 -13.58 -1.99
N PHE A 90 -5.07 -14.62 -2.53
CA PHE A 90 -4.46 -15.45 -3.56
C PHE A 90 -4.29 -14.71 -4.89
N VAL A 91 -3.05 -14.60 -5.35
CA VAL A 91 -2.72 -13.84 -6.59
C VAL A 91 -3.33 -14.40 -7.88
N TYR A 92 -3.84 -15.64 -7.87
CA TYR A 92 -4.50 -16.27 -9.01
C TYR A 92 -5.95 -16.66 -8.72
N ASP A 93 -6.64 -15.96 -7.83
CA ASP A 93 -8.09 -16.12 -7.66
C ASP A 93 -8.81 -15.78 -8.99
N PRO A 94 -9.59 -16.72 -9.58
CA PRO A 94 -10.29 -16.50 -10.84
C PRO A 94 -11.44 -15.48 -10.75
N HIS A 95 -11.84 -15.06 -9.55
CA HIS A 95 -12.89 -14.08 -9.31
C HIS A 95 -12.37 -12.66 -9.10
N GLN A 96 -11.05 -12.45 -9.21
CA GLN A 96 -10.38 -11.18 -9.01
C GLN A 96 -9.54 -10.80 -10.24
N TRP A 97 -9.05 -9.57 -10.29
CA TRP A 97 -8.00 -9.24 -11.25
C TRP A 97 -6.76 -10.07 -10.94
N ILE A 98 -6.01 -10.47 -11.97
CA ILE A 98 -4.75 -11.18 -11.77
C ILE A 98 -3.83 -10.35 -10.89
N ASN A 99 -3.28 -10.97 -9.85
CA ASN A 99 -2.45 -10.32 -8.85
C ASN A 99 -3.15 -9.17 -8.08
N GLN A 100 -4.45 -9.25 -7.84
CA GLN A 100 -5.13 -8.23 -7.02
C GLN A 100 -4.85 -8.39 -5.52
N GLY A 101 -4.81 -9.62 -5.03
CA GLY A 101 -4.69 -9.90 -3.59
C GLY A 101 -5.92 -9.42 -2.80
N CYS A 102 -5.82 -9.46 -1.48
CA CYS A 102 -6.87 -8.97 -0.59
C CYS A 102 -6.53 -7.53 -0.21
N VAL A 103 -7.48 -6.62 -0.41
CA VAL A 103 -7.21 -5.19 -0.39
C VAL A 103 -8.16 -4.49 0.59
N ALA A 104 -7.58 -3.90 1.64
CA ALA A 104 -8.28 -3.02 2.56
C ALA A 104 -8.12 -1.56 2.11
N SER A 105 -9.25 -0.86 1.96
CA SER A 105 -9.32 0.55 1.58
C SER A 105 -9.70 1.43 2.77
N ASP A 106 -8.99 2.54 2.94
CA ASP A 106 -9.37 3.57 3.91
C ASP A 106 -10.71 4.22 3.53
N LEU A 107 -11.60 4.41 4.51
CA LEU A 107 -12.83 5.18 4.35
C LEU A 107 -12.85 6.46 5.18
N LYS A 108 -11.97 6.56 6.18
CA LYS A 108 -12.06 7.59 7.22
C LYS A 108 -11.66 8.98 6.71
N LEU A 109 -10.74 9.05 5.74
CA LEU A 109 -10.29 10.31 5.19
C LEU A 109 -11.04 10.73 3.91
N GLU A 110 -12.04 9.95 3.47
CA GLU A 110 -12.95 10.31 2.38
C GLU A 110 -12.21 10.72 1.09
N GLY A 111 -11.32 9.85 0.58
CA GLY A 111 -10.53 10.15 -0.63
C GLY A 111 -9.45 11.21 -0.43
N ARG A 112 -8.94 11.37 0.79
CA ARG A 112 -7.84 12.31 1.10
C ARG A 112 -6.61 11.63 1.70
N SER A 113 -6.52 10.31 1.53
CA SER A 113 -5.49 9.47 2.12
C SER A 113 -4.42 8.99 1.14
N LEU A 114 -4.41 9.47 -0.10
CA LEU A 114 -3.38 9.16 -1.09
C LEU A 114 -3.23 10.30 -2.10
N GLY A 115 -2.13 10.28 -2.86
CA GLY A 115 -1.95 11.09 -4.07
C GLY A 115 -2.08 12.61 -3.86
N VAL A 116 -2.70 13.28 -4.84
CA VAL A 116 -2.83 14.75 -4.86
C VAL A 116 -3.51 15.30 -3.61
N PRO A 117 -4.65 14.74 -3.13
CA PRO A 117 -5.29 15.21 -1.91
C PRO A 117 -4.42 15.08 -0.65
N LEU A 118 -3.66 13.98 -0.50
CA LEU A 118 -2.72 13.81 0.61
C LEU A 118 -1.62 14.89 0.56
N ASN A 119 -1.05 15.11 -0.62
CA ASN A 119 -0.01 16.11 -0.84
C ASN A 119 -0.51 17.52 -0.50
N GLY A 120 -1.75 17.85 -0.90
CA GLY A 120 -2.42 19.12 -0.56
C GLY A 120 -2.63 19.33 0.94
N ASN A 121 -2.75 18.25 1.71
CA ASN A 121 -2.84 18.28 3.19
C ASN A 121 -1.46 18.34 3.89
N GLY A 122 -0.37 18.50 3.13
CA GLY A 122 1.01 18.51 3.66
C GLY A 122 1.59 17.11 3.92
N GLY A 123 0.94 16.07 3.39
CA GLY A 123 1.33 14.68 3.47
C GLY A 123 0.60 13.88 4.56
N GLY A 124 1.23 12.80 5.01
CA GLY A 124 0.69 11.93 6.05
C GLY A 124 1.67 10.87 6.50
N VAL A 125 1.27 10.11 7.53
CA VAL A 125 2.03 8.98 8.07
C VAL A 125 1.23 7.71 7.85
N TYR A 126 1.88 6.70 7.28
CA TYR A 126 1.32 5.36 7.12
C TYR A 126 2.08 4.42 8.05
N ALA A 127 1.35 3.53 8.70
CA ALA A 127 1.91 2.53 9.58
C ALA A 127 1.30 1.17 9.28
N LEU A 128 2.15 0.15 9.21
CA LEU A 128 1.78 -1.25 9.16
C LEU A 128 2.42 -1.97 10.34
N GLU A 129 1.59 -2.57 11.18
CA GLU A 129 2.02 -3.52 12.20
C GLU A 129 1.81 -4.93 11.66
N TRP A 130 2.89 -5.71 11.60
CA TRP A 130 2.88 -7.12 11.26
C TRP A 130 3.31 -7.91 12.49
N ASP A 131 2.34 -8.58 13.12
CA ASP A 131 2.53 -9.30 14.37
C ASP A 131 1.93 -10.71 14.27
N PRO A 132 2.72 -11.69 13.79
CA PRO A 132 2.25 -13.07 13.69
C PRO A 132 1.99 -13.69 15.07
N SER A 133 2.67 -13.23 16.14
CA SER A 133 2.46 -13.75 17.51
C SER A 133 1.10 -13.33 18.07
N ASN A 134 0.64 -12.12 17.73
CA ASN A 134 -0.72 -11.65 18.02
C ASN A 134 -1.71 -11.86 16.86
N ARG A 135 -1.33 -12.67 15.86
CA ARG A 135 -2.20 -13.16 14.78
C ARG A 135 -2.82 -12.08 13.90
N HIS A 136 -2.09 -11.00 13.60
CA HIS A 136 -2.63 -9.95 12.75
C HIS A 136 -1.58 -9.17 11.95
N ILE A 137 -2.06 -8.57 10.87
CA ILE A 137 -1.48 -7.39 10.23
C ILE A 137 -2.49 -6.26 10.33
N ARG A 138 -2.07 -5.05 10.75
CA ARG A 138 -2.94 -3.88 10.95
C ARG A 138 -2.36 -2.63 10.30
N THR A 139 -3.21 -1.80 9.69
CA THR A 139 -2.77 -0.63 8.93
C THR A 139 -3.48 0.66 9.33
N TRP A 140 -2.72 1.75 9.40
CA TRP A 140 -3.21 3.08 9.70
C TRP A 140 -2.69 4.10 8.70
N VAL A 141 -3.51 5.13 8.47
CA VAL A 141 -3.10 6.37 7.81
C VAL A 141 -3.50 7.55 8.69
N PHE A 142 -2.55 8.46 8.91
CA PHE A 142 -2.73 9.67 9.69
C PHE A 142 -2.45 10.88 8.80
N SER A 143 -3.50 11.61 8.43
CA SER A 143 -3.39 12.88 7.71
C SER A 143 -4.48 13.86 8.17
N PRO A 144 -4.20 15.17 8.24
CA PRO A 144 -2.87 15.80 8.10
C PRO A 144 -1.92 15.42 9.25
N HIS A 145 -0.63 15.78 9.17
CA HIS A 145 0.36 15.43 10.21
C HIS A 145 -0.03 15.80 11.65
N GLY A 146 -0.92 16.77 11.85
CA GLY A 146 -1.46 17.10 13.19
C GLY A 146 -2.28 15.98 13.84
N ARG A 147 -2.73 14.97 13.07
CA ARG A 147 -3.45 13.78 13.54
C ARG A 147 -2.51 12.63 13.93
N VAL A 148 -1.21 12.77 13.68
CA VAL A 148 -0.22 11.73 13.95
C VAL A 148 -0.09 11.50 15.47
N PRO A 149 -0.11 10.25 15.95
CA PRO A 149 0.08 9.95 17.37
C PRO A 149 1.43 10.49 17.89
N LYS A 150 1.44 11.07 19.09
CA LYS A 150 2.66 11.65 19.69
C LYS A 150 3.71 10.59 20.06
N ASN A 151 3.31 9.32 20.15
CA ASN A 151 4.16 8.21 20.56
C ASN A 151 4.86 7.50 19.39
N LEU A 152 5.04 8.11 18.22
CA LEU A 152 5.72 7.44 17.10
C LEU A 152 7.16 6.98 17.39
N LEU A 153 7.87 7.61 18.34
CA LEU A 153 9.25 7.23 18.74
C LEU A 153 9.30 6.09 19.76
N ALA A 154 8.19 5.83 20.45
CA ALA A 154 8.00 4.74 21.39
C ALA A 154 6.58 4.20 21.17
N PRO A 155 6.35 3.54 20.02
CA PRO A 155 5.02 3.26 19.52
C PRO A 155 4.27 2.29 20.42
N ASP A 156 3.02 2.62 20.66
CA ASP A 156 2.00 1.79 21.28
C ASP A 156 0.75 1.93 20.42
N THR A 157 0.54 0.92 19.56
CA THR A 157 -0.49 0.87 18.52
C THR A 157 -1.89 0.77 19.13
N THR A 158 -2.02 0.28 20.37
CA THR A 158 -3.31 0.20 21.08
C THR A 158 -3.93 1.57 21.33
N ARG A 159 -3.11 2.63 21.31
CA ARG A 159 -3.53 4.02 21.54
C ARG A 159 -3.85 4.79 20.26
N TRP A 160 -3.73 4.15 19.08
CA TRP A 160 -3.91 4.81 17.79
C TRP A 160 -5.36 4.77 17.29
N GLY A 161 -6.24 4.07 18.01
CA GLY A 161 -7.59 3.76 17.57
C GLY A 161 -7.61 2.63 16.55
N LEU A 162 -8.79 2.36 16.02
CA LEU A 162 -8.97 1.27 15.06
C LEU A 162 -8.15 1.51 13.77
N PRO A 163 -7.49 0.47 13.24
CA PRO A 163 -6.85 0.53 11.93
C PRO A 163 -7.89 0.63 10.82
N TYR A 164 -7.51 1.08 9.62
CA TYR A 164 -8.41 0.96 8.47
C TYR A 164 -8.39 -0.46 7.88
N GLY A 165 -7.25 -1.16 7.94
CA GLY A 165 -7.13 -2.58 7.59
C GLY A 165 -6.78 -3.43 8.80
N HIS A 166 -7.48 -4.56 8.97
CA HIS A 166 -7.15 -5.59 9.94
C HIS A 166 -7.23 -6.94 9.24
N PHE A 167 -6.09 -7.60 9.14
CA PHE A 167 -5.89 -8.85 8.43
C PHE A 167 -5.51 -9.93 9.46
N PRO A 168 -6.46 -10.77 9.91
CA PRO A 168 -6.15 -11.90 10.77
C PRO A 168 -5.24 -12.89 10.05
N ILE A 169 -4.19 -13.36 10.74
CA ILE A 169 -3.26 -14.38 10.23
C ILE A 169 -2.88 -15.40 11.31
N GLY A 170 -2.43 -16.59 10.92
CA GLY A 170 -1.99 -17.65 11.83
C GLY A 170 -3.14 -18.52 12.35
N ASP A 171 -2.85 -19.27 13.43
CA ASP A 171 -3.74 -20.31 13.95
C ASP A 171 -5.15 -19.79 14.28
N GLY A 172 -6.17 -20.50 13.80
CA GLY A 172 -7.57 -20.13 14.02
C GLY A 172 -8.06 -18.98 13.13
N THR A 173 -7.37 -18.72 12.02
CA THR A 173 -7.81 -17.81 10.95
C THR A 173 -7.77 -18.54 9.60
N ASN A 174 -8.46 -18.01 8.60
CA ASN A 174 -8.39 -18.50 7.22
C ASN A 174 -7.14 -18.03 6.45
N CYS A 175 -6.05 -17.64 7.13
CA CYS A 175 -4.79 -17.27 6.50
C CYS A 175 -3.57 -17.67 7.35
N PRO A 176 -2.82 -18.72 6.98
CA PRO A 176 -1.59 -19.10 7.65
C PRO A 176 -0.55 -17.97 7.73
N SER A 177 0.12 -17.84 8.87
CA SER A 177 1.13 -16.80 9.08
C SER A 177 2.39 -17.00 8.23
N GLU A 178 2.64 -18.24 7.82
CA GLU A 178 3.78 -18.70 7.02
C GLU A 178 3.78 -18.13 5.60
N HIS A 179 2.65 -17.61 5.13
CA HIS A 179 2.58 -16.84 3.89
C HIS A 179 3.43 -15.58 3.92
N PHE A 180 3.76 -15.06 5.10
CA PHE A 180 4.54 -13.84 5.25
C PHE A 180 5.83 -14.17 6.02
N ARG A 181 6.99 -14.05 5.37
CA ARG A 181 8.29 -14.28 6.01
C ARG A 181 9.44 -13.73 5.18
N ASN A 182 10.57 -13.48 5.83
CA ASN A 182 11.83 -13.10 5.19
C ASN A 182 11.71 -11.86 4.27
N MET A 183 10.89 -10.89 4.66
CA MET A 183 10.61 -9.74 3.81
C MET A 183 11.65 -8.64 3.96
N ARG A 184 11.92 -7.93 2.88
CA ARG A 184 12.62 -6.64 2.91
C ARG A 184 11.68 -5.53 2.48
N LEU A 185 12.01 -4.33 2.95
CA LEU A 185 11.30 -3.10 2.61
C LEU A 185 11.71 -2.59 1.24
N VAL A 186 10.74 -2.15 0.45
CA VAL A 186 10.94 -1.59 -0.90
C VAL A 186 10.23 -0.24 -1.01
N ILE A 187 10.90 0.73 -1.62
CA ILE A 187 10.32 2.01 -2.05
C ILE A 187 10.59 2.16 -3.54
N ASN A 188 9.57 2.33 -4.35
CA ASN A 188 9.75 2.62 -5.77
C ASN A 188 8.69 3.58 -6.32
N LEU A 189 8.97 4.03 -7.54
CA LEU A 189 7.99 4.64 -8.42
C LEU A 189 8.09 3.95 -9.78
N ALA A 190 7.12 3.09 -10.07
CA ALA A 190 6.96 2.52 -11.40
C ALA A 190 6.05 3.41 -12.25
N PHE A 191 5.96 3.10 -13.55
CA PHE A 191 5.05 3.76 -14.45
C PHE A 191 4.29 2.75 -15.31
N CYS A 192 3.01 3.03 -15.57
CA CYS A 192 2.13 2.19 -16.39
C CYS A 192 2.07 0.75 -15.88
N GLY A 193 2.61 -0.21 -16.65
CA GLY A 193 2.59 -1.61 -16.27
C GLY A 193 1.19 -2.21 -16.20
N SER A 194 1.11 -3.40 -15.58
CA SER A 194 -0.11 -4.20 -15.50
C SER A 194 -1.23 -3.53 -14.72
N VAL A 195 -0.92 -2.63 -13.79
CA VAL A 195 -1.92 -1.97 -12.93
C VAL A 195 -2.22 -0.55 -13.42
N ALA A 196 -1.29 0.39 -13.31
CA ALA A 196 -1.56 1.79 -13.68
C ALA A 196 -1.88 1.95 -15.18
N GLY A 197 -1.19 1.18 -16.03
CA GLY A 197 -1.36 1.21 -17.49
C GLY A 197 -2.74 0.70 -17.91
N THR A 198 -3.20 -0.42 -17.35
CA THR A 198 -4.53 -0.99 -17.61
C THR A 198 -5.66 -0.05 -17.19
N ARG A 199 -5.47 0.68 -16.08
CA ARG A 199 -6.47 1.62 -15.57
C ARG A 199 -6.40 3.02 -16.18
N TYR A 200 -5.33 3.34 -16.92
CA TYR A 200 -5.07 4.69 -17.45
C TYR A 200 -6.25 5.27 -18.23
N PHE A 201 -6.96 4.48 -19.04
CA PHE A 201 -8.10 5.00 -19.80
C PHE A 201 -9.26 5.47 -18.91
N MET A 202 -9.46 4.82 -17.74
CA MET A 202 -10.49 5.16 -16.76
C MET A 202 -10.06 6.28 -15.84
N ASP A 203 -8.85 6.15 -15.28
CA ASP A 203 -8.35 7.06 -14.24
C ASP A 203 -7.84 8.38 -14.84
N CYS A 204 -7.51 8.40 -16.14
CA CYS A 204 -6.88 9.54 -16.83
C CYS A 204 -7.56 9.90 -18.17
N PRO A 205 -8.88 10.13 -18.21
CA PRO A 205 -9.63 10.27 -19.46
C PRO A 205 -9.21 11.51 -20.27
N LYS A 206 -8.76 12.58 -19.61
CA LYS A 206 -8.29 13.80 -20.29
C LYS A 206 -6.98 13.55 -21.05
N GLN A 207 -6.03 12.88 -20.40
CA GLN A 207 -4.75 12.50 -20.99
C GLN A 207 -4.95 11.44 -22.06
N PHE A 208 -5.82 10.45 -21.82
CA PHE A 208 -6.16 9.39 -22.77
C PHE A 208 -6.71 9.92 -24.10
N LYS A 209 -7.45 11.04 -24.08
CA LYS A 209 -7.92 11.72 -25.31
C LYS A 209 -6.75 12.18 -26.20
N LYS A 210 -5.66 12.65 -25.61
CA LYS A 210 -4.46 13.14 -26.31
C LYS A 210 -3.46 12.02 -26.60
N PHE A 211 -3.23 11.13 -25.64
CA PHE A 211 -2.26 10.04 -25.67
C PHE A 211 -2.98 8.73 -25.38
N LYS A 212 -3.22 7.93 -26.42
CA LYS A 212 -4.04 6.71 -26.35
C LYS A 212 -3.46 5.58 -25.51
N THR A 213 -2.20 5.66 -25.10
CA THR A 213 -1.61 4.67 -24.19
C THR A 213 -0.89 5.39 -23.05
N CYS A 214 -0.75 4.68 -21.92
CA CYS A 214 -0.04 5.21 -20.76
C CYS A 214 1.42 5.51 -21.10
N GLU A 215 2.08 4.66 -21.88
CA GLU A 215 3.48 4.81 -22.27
C GLU A 215 3.69 6.05 -23.13
N LYS A 216 2.75 6.34 -24.05
CA LYS A 216 2.80 7.57 -24.85
C LYS A 216 2.65 8.82 -23.97
N TRP A 217 1.82 8.76 -22.94
CA TRP A 217 1.70 9.83 -21.95
C TRP A 217 2.98 9.99 -21.11
N VAL A 218 3.50 8.91 -20.54
CA VAL A 218 4.70 8.95 -19.69
C VAL A 218 5.94 9.38 -20.47
N ASN A 219 6.00 9.09 -21.77
CA ASN A 219 7.06 9.54 -22.69
C ASN A 219 6.78 10.91 -23.33
N SER A 220 5.69 11.58 -22.96
CA SER A 220 5.42 12.95 -23.40
C SER A 220 6.27 13.97 -22.62
N ASP A 221 5.77 15.19 -22.44
CA ASP A 221 6.48 16.27 -21.77
C ASP A 221 6.92 15.86 -20.34
N PRO A 222 8.21 16.05 -19.96
CA PRO A 222 8.67 15.88 -18.59
C PRO A 222 7.88 16.67 -17.53
N ASP A 223 7.37 17.85 -17.86
CA ASP A 223 6.68 18.71 -16.90
C ASP A 223 5.34 18.11 -16.43
N GLU A 224 4.77 17.19 -17.21
CA GLU A 224 3.55 16.46 -16.86
C GLU A 224 3.74 15.46 -15.71
N LEU A 225 4.99 15.13 -15.35
CA LEU A 225 5.34 14.23 -14.24
C LEU A 225 6.04 14.96 -13.08
N LYS A 226 5.92 16.28 -12.98
CA LYS A 226 6.54 17.06 -11.89
C LYS A 226 6.08 16.66 -10.48
N GLU A 227 4.88 16.09 -10.36
CA GLU A 227 4.33 15.57 -9.09
C GLU A 227 4.70 14.09 -8.84
N ALA A 228 5.49 13.47 -9.72
CA ALA A 228 5.88 12.06 -9.61
C ALA A 228 7.16 11.89 -8.78
N TYR A 229 7.14 12.30 -7.52
CA TYR A 229 8.29 12.17 -6.61
C TYR A 229 7.89 11.92 -5.15
N TRP A 230 8.77 11.23 -4.43
CA TRP A 230 8.67 11.02 -2.99
C TRP A 230 9.39 12.16 -2.25
N LYS A 231 8.75 12.70 -1.20
CA LYS A 231 9.40 13.57 -0.20
C LYS A 231 9.18 12.95 1.18
N ILE A 232 10.15 12.15 1.59
CA ILE A 232 10.08 11.32 2.80
C ILE A 232 10.73 12.08 3.97
N ARG A 233 9.99 12.27 5.05
CA ARG A 233 10.52 12.84 6.32
C ARG A 233 11.28 11.77 7.10
N GLY A 234 10.82 10.53 7.08
CA GLY A 234 11.50 9.40 7.69
C GLY A 234 10.83 8.07 7.40
N VAL A 235 11.61 7.01 7.52
CA VAL A 235 11.14 5.62 7.58
C VAL A 235 11.61 5.05 8.90
N TYR A 236 10.69 4.47 9.67
CA TYR A 236 10.95 3.92 11.00
C TYR A 236 10.51 2.47 11.05
N VAL A 237 11.32 1.63 11.69
CA VAL A 237 11.02 0.20 11.88
C VAL A 237 11.27 -0.17 13.34
N TYR A 238 10.30 -0.85 13.95
CA TYR A 238 10.35 -1.36 15.33
C TYR A 238 10.01 -2.86 15.36
N GLU A 239 10.54 -3.62 16.32
CA GLU A 239 10.40 -5.09 16.44
C GLU A 239 10.18 -5.56 17.88
#